data_AF-A0A1G2FWF8-F1
#
_entry.id   AF-A0A1G2FWF8-F1
#
_cell.length_a   1.000
_cell.length_b   1.000
_cell.length_c   1.000
_cell.angle_alpha   90.00
_cell.angle_beta   90.00
_cell.angle_gamma   90.00
#
_symmetry.space_group_name_H-M   'P 1'
#
loop_
_entity.id
_entity.type
_entity.pdbx_description
1 polymer ?
#
loop_
_entity_poly.entity_id
_entity_poly.type
_entity_poly.pdbx_seq_one_letter_code
_entity_poly.pdbx_strand_id
1 'polypeptide(L)'
;MNASFMNMVAKDIVVLLRVAMGWLFFYAGITKVLDPEWSAAGYLANAKTFSDFFAYLASPANIGWVNLANEWGLTLLGISLLLGLGVRVSSMLGAALMMLYYLPLLEFPRVGAHSYIVDDHIVYALVLIFFAAVRAGRMFGLDAKIKKSPRIL
;
A
#
# COMPACT_ATOMS: atom_id res chain seq x y z
N MET A 1 -28.59 0.89 20.73
CA MET A 1 -27.11 0.83 20.84
C MET A 1 -26.61 2.26 21.03
N ASN A 2 -25.75 2.55 22.01
CA ASN A 2 -25.31 3.94 22.27
C ASN A 2 -24.11 4.33 21.39
N ALA A 3 -23.90 5.63 21.19
CA ALA A 3 -22.86 6.16 20.31
C ALA A 3 -21.42 5.75 20.74
N SER A 4 -21.19 5.57 22.05
CA SER A 4 -19.88 5.12 22.56
C SER A 4 -19.55 3.69 22.11
N PHE A 5 -20.54 2.79 22.10
CA PHE A 5 -20.33 1.43 21.64
C PHE A 5 -20.04 1.38 20.14
N MET A 6 -20.79 2.12 19.33
CA MET A 6 -20.53 2.24 17.88
C MET A 6 -19.12 2.74 17.58
N ASN A 7 -18.63 3.72 18.33
CA ASN A 7 -17.28 4.26 18.17
C ASN A 7 -16.18 3.27 18.57
N MET A 8 -16.45 2.37 19.53
CA MET A 8 -15.52 1.31 19.90
C MET A 8 -15.40 0.28 18.79
N VAL A 9 -16.54 -0.26 18.34
CA VAL A 9 -16.59 -1.24 17.24
C VAL A 9 -15.96 -0.70 15.97
N ALA A 10 -16.23 0.56 15.60
CA ALA A 10 -15.61 1.18 14.43
C ALA A 10 -14.08 1.24 14.53
N LYS A 11 -13.53 1.58 15.71
CA LYS A 11 -12.07 1.58 15.93
C LYS A 11 -11.48 0.18 15.80
N ASP A 12 -12.14 -0.82 16.36
CA ASP A 12 -11.67 -2.20 16.31
C ASP A 12 -11.65 -2.71 14.87
N ILE A 13 -12.69 -2.42 14.08
CA ILE A 13 -12.75 -2.73 12.65
C ILE A 13 -11.62 -2.03 11.89
N VAL A 14 -11.34 -0.75 12.16
CA VAL A 14 -10.23 -0.03 11.53
C VAL A 14 -8.89 -0.69 11.84
N VAL A 15 -8.68 -1.14 13.08
CA VAL A 15 -7.46 -1.84 13.47
C VAL A 15 -7.34 -3.18 12.77
N LEU A 16 -8.42 -3.97 12.73
CA LEU A 16 -8.43 -5.25 12.03
C LEU A 16 -8.14 -5.08 10.53
N LEU A 17 -8.79 -4.10 9.89
CA LEU A 17 -8.55 -3.79 8.48
C LEU A 17 -7.10 -3.34 8.25
N ARG A 18 -6.55 -2.52 9.15
CA ARG A 18 -5.14 -2.07 9.08
C ARG A 18 -4.18 -3.24 9.16
N VAL A 19 -4.41 -4.16 10.10
CA VAL A 19 -3.57 -5.36 10.27
C VAL A 19 -3.70 -6.29 9.07
N ALA A 20 -4.91 -6.50 8.56
CA ALA A 20 -5.14 -7.33 7.37
C ALA A 20 -4.42 -6.76 6.13
N MET A 21 -4.58 -5.45 5.87
CA MET A 21 -3.85 -4.77 4.78
C MET A 21 -2.34 -4.79 5.01
N GLY A 22 -1.89 -4.60 6.25
CA GLY A 22 -0.49 -4.68 6.60
C GLY A 22 0.10 -6.06 6.32
N TRP A 23 -0.62 -7.13 6.66
CA TRP A 23 -0.22 -8.49 6.35
C TRP A 23 -0.16 -8.74 4.84
N LEU A 24 -1.18 -8.31 4.11
CA LEU A 24 -1.25 -8.43 2.65
C LEU A 24 -0.03 -7.79 1.98
N PHE A 25 0.28 -6.53 2.31
CA PHE A 25 1.42 -5.84 1.71
C PHE A 25 2.77 -6.36 2.19
N PHE A 26 2.89 -6.73 3.47
CA PHE A 26 4.11 -7.32 3.99
C PHE A 26 4.43 -8.62 3.24
N TYR A 27 3.45 -9.51 3.11
CA TYR A 27 3.63 -10.76 2.38
C TYR A 27 3.93 -10.53 0.89
N ALA A 28 3.23 -9.59 0.26
CA ALA A 28 3.47 -9.24 -1.14
C ALA A 28 4.86 -8.63 -1.39
N GLY A 29 5.43 -7.93 -0.42
CA GLY A 29 6.77 -7.34 -0.51
C GLY A 29 7.88 -8.34 -0.16
N ILE A 30 7.76 -9.00 0.99
CA ILE A 30 8.82 -9.87 1.51
C ILE A 30 9.08 -11.07 0.60
N THR A 31 8.04 -11.60 -0.07
CA THR A 31 8.22 -12.69 -1.03
C THR A 31 9.07 -12.28 -2.22
N LYS A 32 9.02 -11.00 -2.63
CA LYS A 32 9.85 -10.45 -3.71
C LYS A 32 11.29 -10.22 -3.24
N VAL A 33 11.46 -9.68 -2.03
CA VAL A 33 12.80 -9.49 -1.41
C VAL A 33 13.55 -10.82 -1.28
N LEU A 34 12.81 -11.91 -0.99
CA LEU A 34 13.38 -13.24 -0.76
C LEU A 34 13.55 -14.05 -2.05
N ASP A 35 13.06 -13.58 -3.18
CA ASP A 35 13.15 -14.25 -4.48
C ASP A 35 14.18 -13.52 -5.37
N PRO A 36 15.41 -14.04 -5.53
CA PRO A 36 16.46 -13.40 -6.33
C PRO A 36 16.10 -13.28 -7.82
N GLU A 37 15.15 -14.09 -8.31
CA GLU A 37 14.73 -14.09 -9.71
C GLU A 37 13.55 -13.15 -9.96
N TRP A 38 12.96 -12.59 -8.91
CA TRP A 38 11.82 -11.69 -9.04
C TRP A 38 12.21 -10.39 -9.74
N SER A 39 11.34 -9.92 -10.64
CA SER A 39 11.51 -8.62 -11.31
C SER A 39 10.19 -8.03 -11.78
N ALA A 40 10.06 -6.70 -11.68
CA ALA A 40 8.92 -5.96 -12.23
C ALA A 40 8.97 -5.81 -13.76
N ALA A 41 10.09 -6.14 -14.41
CA ALA A 41 10.33 -5.82 -15.82
C ALA A 41 9.22 -6.35 -16.75
N GLY A 42 8.86 -7.62 -16.57
CA GLY A 42 7.82 -8.27 -17.38
C GLY A 42 6.46 -7.62 -17.18
N TYR A 43 6.13 -7.22 -15.95
CA TYR A 43 4.88 -6.53 -15.65
C TYR A 43 4.83 -5.14 -16.32
N LEU A 44 5.90 -4.35 -16.18
CA LEU A 44 5.99 -3.00 -16.72
C LEU A 44 6.05 -2.96 -18.25
N ALA A 45 6.75 -3.91 -18.88
CA ALA A 45 6.86 -4.01 -20.33
C ALA A 45 5.52 -4.34 -21.01
N ASN A 46 4.54 -4.87 -20.28
CA ASN A 46 3.22 -5.22 -20.79
C ASN A 46 2.14 -4.17 -20.47
N ALA A 47 2.55 -2.95 -20.06
CA ALA A 47 1.62 -1.88 -19.72
C ALA A 47 0.72 -1.46 -20.90
N LYS A 48 -0.58 -1.34 -20.63
CA LYS A 48 -1.62 -0.93 -21.59
C LYS A 48 -1.83 0.57 -21.64
N THR A 49 -1.77 1.24 -20.49
CA THR A 49 -1.84 2.71 -20.38
C THR A 49 -0.47 3.26 -19.97
N PHE A 50 -0.08 4.41 -20.54
CA PHE A 50 1.24 5.03 -20.35
C PHE A 50 2.42 4.08 -20.68
N SER A 51 2.29 3.31 -21.76
CA SER A 51 3.26 2.29 -22.18
C SER A 51 4.69 2.82 -22.23
N ASP A 52 4.92 4.01 -22.79
CA ASP A 52 6.27 4.58 -22.93
C ASP A 52 6.93 4.89 -21.58
N PHE A 53 6.14 5.39 -20.63
CA PHE A 53 6.61 5.66 -19.27
C PHE A 53 6.98 4.35 -18.54
N PHE A 54 6.14 3.33 -18.64
CA PHE A 54 6.42 2.04 -18.00
C PHE A 54 7.54 1.27 -18.71
N ALA A 55 7.68 1.40 -20.02
CA ALA A 55 8.81 0.87 -20.78
C ALA A 55 10.13 1.56 -20.36
N TYR A 56 10.11 2.88 -20.12
CA TYR A 56 11.26 3.59 -19.55
C TYR A 56 11.65 3.03 -18.18
N LEU A 57 10.68 2.77 -17.29
CA LEU A 57 10.94 2.15 -15.98
C LEU A 57 11.47 0.70 -16.12
N ALA A 58 11.00 -0.04 -17.11
CA ALA A 58 11.44 -1.41 -17.40
C ALA A 58 12.84 -1.50 -18.05
N SER A 59 13.41 -0.37 -18.48
CA SER A 59 14.69 -0.36 -19.18
C SER A 59 15.84 -0.87 -18.29
N PRO A 60 16.91 -1.44 -18.88
CA PRO A 60 18.05 -1.95 -18.11
C PRO A 60 18.71 -0.91 -17.19
N ALA A 61 18.62 0.38 -17.53
CA ALA A 61 19.15 1.48 -16.72
C ALA A 61 18.33 1.76 -15.45
N ASN A 62 17.03 1.42 -15.46
CA ASN A 62 16.10 1.79 -14.39
C ASN A 62 15.60 0.60 -13.56
N ILE A 63 15.52 -0.59 -14.15
CA ILE A 63 14.85 -1.73 -13.53
C ILE A 63 15.39 -2.09 -12.15
N GLY A 64 16.70 -1.91 -11.91
CA GLY A 64 17.32 -2.21 -10.62
C GLY A 64 16.76 -1.39 -9.45
N TRP A 65 16.63 -0.07 -9.62
CA TRP A 65 16.06 0.77 -8.55
C TRP A 65 14.55 0.63 -8.45
N VAL A 66 13.86 0.33 -9.56
CA VAL A 66 12.42 0.07 -9.57
C VAL A 66 12.08 -1.20 -8.79
N ASN A 67 12.83 -2.28 -9.00
CA ASN A 67 12.68 -3.53 -8.25
C ASN A 67 12.90 -3.29 -6.74
N LEU A 68 14.01 -2.64 -6.38
CA LEU A 68 14.32 -2.29 -4.99
C LEU A 68 13.21 -1.46 -4.35
N ALA A 69 12.75 -0.41 -5.03
CA ALA A 69 11.67 0.45 -4.55
C ALA A 69 10.36 -0.32 -4.36
N ASN A 70 10.08 -1.28 -5.22
CA ASN A 70 8.84 -2.04 -5.18
C ASN A 70 8.83 -3.08 -4.05
N GLU A 71 9.88 -3.90 -3.99
CA GLU A 71 10.11 -4.92 -2.96
C GLU A 71 10.07 -4.32 -1.56
N TRP A 72 10.90 -3.30 -1.32
CA TRP A 72 11.00 -2.66 -0.02
C TRP A 72 9.85 -1.72 0.25
N GLY A 73 9.30 -1.06 -0.77
CA GLY A 73 8.13 -0.19 -0.63
C GLY A 73 6.93 -0.95 -0.07
N LEU A 74 6.63 -2.13 -0.63
CA LEU A 74 5.57 -3.01 -0.13
C LEU A 74 5.88 -3.56 1.27
N THR A 75 7.12 -4.03 1.48
CA THR A 75 7.53 -4.62 2.75
C THR A 75 7.43 -3.61 3.90
N LEU A 76 7.97 -2.41 3.70
CA LEU A 76 7.95 -1.33 4.70
C LEU A 76 6.54 -0.76 4.90
N LEU A 77 5.72 -0.68 3.85
CA LEU A 77 4.29 -0.35 3.97
C LEU A 77 3.59 -1.37 4.88
N GLY A 78 3.78 -2.67 4.62
CA GLY A 78 3.21 -3.73 5.43
C GLY A 78 3.61 -3.65 6.90
N ILE A 79 4.91 -3.52 7.17
CA ILE A 79 5.45 -3.35 8.53
C ILE A 79 4.85 -2.12 9.21
N SER A 80 4.79 -0.98 8.51
CA SER A 80 4.21 0.27 9.02
C SER A 80 2.76 0.09 9.46
N LEU A 81 1.94 -0.60 8.66
CA LEU A 81 0.54 -0.87 8.96
C LEU A 81 0.37 -1.87 10.11
N LEU A 82 1.16 -2.95 10.13
CA LEU A 82 1.14 -3.95 11.20
C LEU A 82 1.48 -3.33 12.56
N LEU A 83 2.59 -2.59 12.63
CA LEU A 83 3.04 -1.93 13.86
C LEU A 83 2.20 -0.69 14.20
N GLY A 84 1.48 -0.13 13.23
CA GLY A 84 0.81 1.15 13.38
C GLY A 84 1.79 2.30 13.57
N LEU A 85 2.95 2.25 12.92
CA LEU A 85 4.02 3.25 12.98
C LEU A 85 4.14 3.98 11.65
N GLY A 86 3.98 5.30 11.63
CA GLY A 86 4.11 6.10 10.41
C GLY A 86 2.97 5.89 9.40
N VAL A 87 1.84 5.30 9.84
CA VAL A 87 0.71 4.84 9.00
C VAL A 87 0.20 5.92 8.06
N ARG A 88 0.14 7.17 8.53
CA ARG A 88 -0.37 8.27 7.69
C ARG A 88 0.49 8.50 6.46
N VAL A 89 1.81 8.49 6.61
CA VAL A 89 2.73 8.76 5.50
C VAL A 89 2.83 7.53 4.60
N SER A 90 3.05 6.36 5.20
CA SER A 90 3.15 5.10 4.45
C SER A 90 1.88 4.82 3.65
N SER A 91 0.69 5.09 4.18
CA SER A 91 -0.56 4.87 3.44
C SER A 91 -0.71 5.81 2.23
N MET A 92 -0.23 7.05 2.30
CA MET A 92 -0.26 7.95 1.14
C MET A 92 0.69 7.47 0.03
N LEU A 93 1.90 7.04 0.41
CA LEU A 93 2.87 6.47 -0.54
C LEU A 93 2.36 5.14 -1.11
N GLY A 94 1.76 4.31 -0.26
CA GLY A 94 1.15 3.05 -0.67
C GLY A 94 -0.02 3.24 -1.63
N ALA A 95 -0.87 4.25 -1.40
CA ALA A 95 -1.95 4.59 -2.33
C ALA A 95 -1.40 5.04 -3.69
N ALA A 96 -0.32 5.84 -3.71
CA ALA A 96 0.36 6.18 -4.96
C ALA A 96 0.95 4.95 -5.66
N LEU A 97 1.55 4.01 -4.90
CA LEU A 97 2.05 2.74 -5.44
C LEU A 97 0.91 1.89 -6.03
N MET A 98 -0.26 1.84 -5.40
CA MET A 98 -1.42 1.13 -5.96
C MET A 98 -1.86 1.73 -7.30
N MET A 99 -1.78 3.06 -7.46
CA MET A 99 -2.06 3.68 -8.76
C MET A 99 -1.01 3.30 -9.82
N LEU A 100 0.26 3.13 -9.43
CA LEU A 100 1.30 2.64 -10.33
C LEU A 100 1.11 1.17 -10.76
N TYR A 101 0.38 0.38 -9.98
CA TYR A 101 -0.06 -0.97 -10.38
C TYR A 101 -1.39 -0.99 -11.13
N TYR A 102 -2.24 0.00 -10.91
CA TYR A 102 -3.49 0.10 -11.62
C TYR A 102 -3.28 0.45 -13.10
N LEU A 103 -2.47 1.47 -13.38
CA LEU A 103 -2.32 2.05 -14.70
C LEU A 103 -1.78 1.08 -15.78
N PRO A 104 -0.77 0.22 -15.51
CA PRO A 104 -0.31 -0.76 -16.50
C PRO A 104 -1.40 -1.73 -16.95
N LEU A 105 -2.38 -2.02 -16.09
CA LEU A 105 -3.46 -2.98 -16.36
C LEU A 105 -4.71 -2.34 -16.97
N LEU A 106 -4.81 -1.00 -16.93
CA LEU A 106 -5.97 -0.27 -17.44
C LEU A 106 -6.01 -0.34 -18.97
N GLU A 107 -7.06 -0.96 -19.50
CA GLU A 107 -7.45 -0.96 -20.90
C GLU A 107 -8.91 -0.52 -20.96
N PHE A 108 -9.12 0.80 -20.94
CA PHE A 108 -10.43 1.39 -20.65
C PHE A 108 -11.55 0.80 -21.52
N PRO A 109 -12.67 0.35 -20.91
CA PRO A 109 -13.08 0.52 -19.51
C PRO A 109 -12.71 -0.66 -18.58
N ARG A 110 -11.89 -1.60 -19.04
CA ARG A 110 -11.50 -2.81 -18.30
C ARG A 110 -10.15 -2.66 -17.63
N VAL A 111 -9.96 -3.42 -16.56
CA VAL A 111 -8.69 -3.52 -15.83
C VAL A 111 -8.44 -4.99 -15.56
N GLY A 112 -7.39 -5.53 -16.19
CA GLY A 112 -7.14 -6.98 -16.17
C GLY A 112 -8.28 -7.80 -16.77
N ALA A 113 -8.38 -9.07 -16.35
CA ALA A 113 -9.31 -10.04 -16.95
C ALA A 113 -10.72 -10.02 -16.33
N HIS A 114 -10.85 -9.57 -15.08
CA HIS A 114 -12.06 -9.80 -14.27
C HIS A 114 -12.71 -8.53 -13.72
N SER A 115 -12.17 -7.36 -14.06
CA SER A 115 -12.62 -6.07 -13.51
C SER A 115 -12.87 -5.04 -14.60
N TYR A 116 -13.81 -4.14 -14.33
CA TYR A 116 -13.96 -2.89 -15.08
C TYR A 116 -13.05 -1.83 -14.44
N ILE A 117 -13.50 -0.57 -14.40
CA ILE A 117 -12.76 0.59 -13.89
C ILE A 117 -12.26 0.38 -12.44
N VAL A 118 -12.96 -0.40 -11.62
CA VAL A 118 -12.57 -0.64 -10.22
C VAL A 118 -12.07 -2.08 -10.07
N ASP A 119 -10.79 -2.21 -9.76
CA ASP A 119 -10.13 -3.46 -9.37
C ASP A 119 -9.60 -3.35 -7.92
N ASP A 120 -8.87 -4.39 -7.50
CA ASP A 120 -8.30 -4.48 -6.16
C ASP A 120 -7.35 -3.31 -5.84
N HIS A 121 -6.57 -2.81 -6.82
CA HIS A 121 -5.65 -1.70 -6.60
C HIS A 121 -6.39 -0.40 -6.23
N ILE A 122 -7.52 -0.12 -6.89
CA ILE A 122 -8.37 1.03 -6.52
C ILE A 122 -8.94 0.86 -5.11
N VAL A 123 -9.45 -0.33 -4.78
CA VAL A 123 -9.98 -0.62 -3.44
C VAL A 123 -8.88 -0.42 -2.38
N TYR A 124 -7.68 -0.94 -2.62
CA TYR A 124 -6.56 -0.82 -1.70
C TYR A 124 -6.10 0.63 -1.55
N ALA A 125 -6.04 1.40 -2.64
CA ALA A 125 -5.71 2.83 -2.59
C ALA A 125 -6.71 3.60 -1.71
N LEU A 126 -8.01 3.34 -1.86
CA LEU A 126 -9.05 3.99 -1.06
C LEU A 126 -8.95 3.62 0.43
N VAL A 127 -8.69 2.36 0.75
CA VAL A 127 -8.50 1.91 2.14
C VAL A 127 -7.28 2.56 2.78
N LEU A 128 -6.17 2.68 2.04
CA LEU A 128 -4.97 3.38 2.50
C LEU A 128 -5.24 4.88 2.70
N ILE A 129 -5.94 5.53 1.77
CA ILE A 129 -6.35 6.93 1.92
C ILE A 129 -7.22 7.11 3.16
N PHE A 130 -8.15 6.20 3.39
CA PHE A 130 -8.98 6.19 4.59
C PHE A 130 -8.13 6.06 5.86
N PHE A 131 -7.14 5.17 5.92
CA PHE A 131 -6.22 5.07 7.07
C PHE A 131 -5.45 6.36 7.35
N ALA A 132 -5.00 7.05 6.30
CA ALA A 132 -4.33 8.33 6.44
C ALA A 132 -5.28 9.41 6.97
N ALA A 133 -6.53 9.44 6.50
CA ALA A 133 -7.54 10.40 6.91
C ALA A 133 -7.95 10.22 8.38
N VAL A 134 -8.24 8.99 8.80
CA VAL A 134 -8.65 8.69 10.19
C VAL A 134 -7.47 8.56 11.15
N ARG A 135 -6.24 8.67 10.64
CA ARG A 135 -4.99 8.50 11.41
C ARG A 135 -4.96 7.16 12.13
N ALA A 136 -5.18 6.08 11.38
CA ALA A 136 -5.34 4.72 11.90
C ALA A 136 -4.15 4.22 12.75
N GLY A 137 -2.94 4.76 12.56
CA GLY A 137 -1.79 4.46 13.44
C GLY A 137 -2.01 4.86 14.91
N ARG A 138 -2.86 5.84 15.20
CA ARG A 138 -3.19 6.26 16.57
C ARG A 138 -4.19 5.33 17.26
N MET A 139 -4.84 4.45 16.52
CA MET A 139 -5.78 3.46 17.04
C MET A 139 -5.01 2.17 17.30
N PHE A 140 -4.64 1.88 18.55
CA PHE A 140 -3.86 0.69 18.91
C PHE A 140 -2.59 0.47 18.04
N GLY A 141 -1.88 1.55 17.71
CA GLY A 141 -0.60 1.51 16.99
C GLY A 141 0.49 2.26 17.73
N LEU A 142 1.74 2.04 17.34
CA LEU A 142 2.90 2.68 17.99
C LEU A 142 2.90 4.22 17.87
N ASP A 143 2.23 4.80 16.86
CA ASP A 143 2.03 6.26 16.76
C ASP A 143 1.35 6.84 18.02
N ALA A 144 0.52 6.06 18.71
CA ALA A 144 -0.14 6.49 19.94
C ALA A 144 0.84 6.60 21.12
N LYS A 145 1.92 5.79 21.14
CA LYS A 145 2.94 5.79 22.20
C LYS A 145 3.92 6.95 22.04
N ILE A 146 4.34 7.25 20.82
CA ILE A 146 5.29 8.35 20.53
C ILE A 146 4.72 9.71 20.97
N LYS A 147 3.41 9.93 20.81
CA LYS A 147 2.76 11.19 21.21
C LYS A 147 2.59 11.33 22.73
N LYS A 148 2.74 10.24 23.51
CA LYS A 148 2.65 10.26 24.97
C LYS A 148 3.99 10.49 25.68
N SER A 149 5.12 10.39 24.97
CA SER A 149 6.39 10.82 25.56
C SER A 149 6.39 12.34 25.73
N PRO A 150 6.58 12.87 26.94
CA PRO A 150 6.84 14.29 27.12
C PRO A 150 8.08 14.62 26.28
N ARG A 151 8.03 15.70 25.48
CA ARG A 151 9.27 16.31 25.02
C ARG A 151 10.00 16.78 26.28
N ILE A 152 10.99 16.02 26.70
CA ILE A 152 11.97 16.48 27.68
C ILE A 152 12.83 17.48 26.90
N LEU A 153 12.48 18.76 27.04
CA LEU A 153 13.39 19.88 26.82
C LEU A 153 14.30 19.98 28.03
#